data_AF-A0A9X1T634-F1
#
_entry.id   AF-A0A9X1T634-F1
#
_cell.length_a   1.000
_cell.length_b   1.000
_cell.length_c   1.000
_cell.angle_alpha   90.00
_cell.angle_beta   90.00
_cell.angle_gamma   90.00
#
_symmetry.space_group_name_H-M   'P 1'
#
loop_
_entity.id
_entity.type
_entity.pdbx_description
1 polymer ?
#
loop_
_entity_poly.entity_id
_entity_poly.type
_entity_poly.pdbx_seq_one_letter_code
_entity_poly.pdbx_strand_id
1 'polypeptide(L)'
;MTFEAWLQSRLTAHGFACGPIDGVVGPITTAAIRAFEASRGLPVDGMADDAVVTALRESSSQVDPETAAALEGRAPAEAEIQKIDLASLKINAWPRQSGVPAFYGAVGTRQTRVDVPFDFFLSSAKTTRVKTITLHEKVAASASRVLQTIAATYSAAERKALGLDLFGGSLAVRRMRGGSSWSMHSWGIAIDFDPERNQLKWGAPKARLSHDDALPFWRAWEAEGWLSLGRARNYDFMHVQAARL
;
A
#
# COMPACT_ATOMS: atom_id res chain seq x y z
N MET A 1 6.24 9.63 1.51
CA MET A 1 6.91 8.85 2.58
C MET A 1 8.39 9.21 2.55
N THR A 2 9.04 9.30 3.70
CA THR A 2 10.50 9.53 3.77
C THR A 2 11.27 8.21 3.61
N PHE A 3 12.58 8.28 3.37
CA PHE A 3 13.43 7.10 3.23
C PHE A 3 13.41 6.22 4.49
N GLU A 4 13.36 6.84 5.66
CA GLU A 4 13.40 6.19 6.97
C GLU A 4 12.16 5.33 7.22
N ALA A 5 10.98 5.83 6.83
CA ALA A 5 9.74 5.08 6.96
C ALA A 5 9.68 3.90 5.97
N TRP A 6 10.28 4.05 4.78
CA TRP A 6 10.47 2.90 3.88
C TRP A 6 11.40 1.86 4.51
N LEU A 7 12.55 2.29 5.05
CA LEU A 7 13.55 1.43 5.70
C LEU A 7 12.93 0.61 6.84
N GLN A 8 12.22 1.27 7.74
CA GLN A 8 11.50 0.64 8.85
C GLN A 8 10.47 -0.40 8.37
N SER A 9 9.70 -0.08 7.33
CA SER A 9 8.76 -1.02 6.73
C SER A 9 9.46 -2.25 6.17
N ARG A 10 10.58 -2.08 5.45
CA ARG A 10 11.32 -3.20 4.87
C ARG A 10 11.97 -4.06 5.94
N LEU A 11 12.60 -3.47 6.96
CA LEU A 11 13.18 -4.23 8.08
C LEU A 11 12.13 -5.11 8.74
N THR A 12 10.97 -4.53 9.06
CA THR A 12 9.86 -5.26 9.68
C THR A 12 9.35 -6.38 8.77
N ALA A 13 9.21 -6.11 7.47
CA ALA A 13 8.79 -7.12 6.50
C ALA A 13 9.77 -8.29 6.42
N HIS A 14 11.08 -8.04 6.53
CA HIS A 14 12.15 -9.04 6.64
C HIS A 14 12.29 -9.64 8.05
N GLY A 15 11.30 -9.45 8.93
CA GLY A 15 11.26 -10.05 10.26
C GLY A 15 12.14 -9.35 11.30
N PHE A 16 12.71 -8.18 10.98
CA PHE A 16 13.51 -7.37 11.90
C PHE A 16 12.65 -6.23 12.43
N ALA A 17 11.94 -6.48 13.53
CA ALA A 17 11.05 -5.50 14.14
C ALA A 17 11.83 -4.22 14.53
N CYS A 18 11.55 -3.13 13.83
CA CYS A 18 12.26 -1.86 13.98
C CYS A 18 11.50 -0.82 14.82
N GLY A 19 10.36 -1.22 15.40
CA GLY A 19 9.41 -0.34 16.08
C GLY A 19 8.32 0.19 15.14
N PRO A 20 7.63 1.28 15.53
CA PRO A 20 6.69 1.97 14.66
C PRO A 20 7.37 2.43 13.37
N ILE A 21 6.65 2.36 12.25
CA ILE A 21 7.10 2.98 11.01
C ILE A 21 6.70 4.45 11.08
N ASP A 22 7.55 5.28 11.67
CA ASP A 22 7.30 6.70 11.93
C ASP A 22 8.24 7.62 11.13
N GLY A 23 9.23 7.05 10.44
CA GLY A 23 10.26 7.80 9.73
C GLY A 23 11.39 8.32 10.61
N VAL A 24 11.50 7.84 11.85
CA VAL A 24 12.57 8.24 12.79
C VAL A 24 13.50 7.05 13.03
N VAL A 25 14.74 7.15 12.55
CA VAL A 25 15.76 6.12 12.81
C VAL A 25 16.28 6.28 14.25
N GLY A 26 15.58 5.65 15.18
CA GLY A 26 15.96 5.55 16.59
C GLY A 26 16.73 4.28 16.93
N PRO A 27 17.09 4.07 18.21
CA PRO A 27 17.88 2.91 18.65
C PRO A 27 17.28 1.55 18.29
N ILE A 28 15.94 1.44 18.25
CA ILE A 28 15.25 0.20 17.85
C ILE A 28 15.44 -0.06 16.35
N THR A 29 15.28 0.97 15.51
CA THR A 29 15.53 0.86 14.08
C THR A 29 16.99 0.53 13.79
N THR A 30 17.94 1.20 14.44
CA THR A 30 19.37 0.89 14.31
C THR A 30 19.70 -0.56 14.74
N ALA A 31 19.06 -1.06 15.81
CA ALA A 31 19.24 -2.46 16.22
C ALA A 31 18.68 -3.44 15.17
N ALA A 32 17.53 -3.13 14.57
CA ALA A 32 16.96 -3.92 13.48
C ALA A 32 17.85 -3.91 12.24
N ILE A 33 18.45 -2.76 11.88
CA ILE A 33 19.44 -2.67 10.79
C ILE A 33 20.61 -3.61 11.05
N ARG A 34 21.19 -3.56 12.26
CA ARG A 34 22.32 -4.43 12.64
C ARG A 34 21.99 -5.92 12.58
N ALA A 35 20.78 -6.28 13.02
CA ALA A 35 20.33 -7.67 12.95
C ALA A 35 20.14 -8.13 11.49
N PHE A 36 19.60 -7.26 10.63
CA PHE A 36 19.47 -7.54 9.20
C PHE A 36 20.84 -7.63 8.49
N GLU A 37 21.77 -6.72 8.79
CA GLU A 37 23.15 -6.76 8.28
C GLU A 37 23.80 -8.11 8.60
N ALA A 38 23.71 -8.53 9.87
CA ALA A 38 24.25 -9.81 10.33
C ALA A 38 23.62 -11.00 9.60
N SER A 39 22.28 -11.01 9.41
CA SER A 39 21.58 -12.10 8.72
C SER A 39 21.91 -12.18 7.23
N ARG A 40 22.38 -11.08 6.63
CA ARG A 40 22.77 -10.99 5.21
C ARG A 40 24.28 -11.09 4.99
N GLY A 41 25.07 -11.24 6.04
CA GLY A 41 26.54 -11.28 5.97
C GLY A 41 27.16 -9.94 5.55
N LEU A 42 26.48 -8.82 5.81
CA LEU A 42 26.94 -7.46 5.55
C LEU A 42 27.75 -6.92 6.75
N PRO A 43 28.55 -5.85 6.56
CA PRO A 43 29.17 -5.14 7.68
C PRO A 43 28.12 -4.68 8.69
N VAL A 44 28.33 -4.96 9.98
CA VAL A 44 27.35 -4.66 11.05
C VAL A 44 27.66 -3.32 11.72
N ASP A 45 27.40 -2.21 11.03
CA ASP A 45 27.61 -0.86 11.55
C ASP A 45 26.29 -0.14 11.92
N GLY A 46 25.14 -0.68 11.50
CA GLY A 46 23.83 -0.14 11.76
C GLY A 46 23.46 1.04 10.86
N MET A 47 24.15 1.21 9.73
CA MET A 47 23.87 2.24 8.74
C MET A 47 23.09 1.64 7.57
N ALA A 48 22.00 2.29 7.16
CA ALA A 48 21.25 1.89 5.97
C ALA A 48 21.94 2.38 4.69
N ASP A 49 23.13 1.83 4.42
CA ASP A 49 23.92 2.12 3.23
C ASP A 49 23.32 1.48 1.96
N ASP A 50 23.96 1.70 0.80
CA ASP A 50 23.47 1.16 -0.47
C ASP A 50 23.37 -0.37 -0.50
N ALA A 51 24.23 -1.09 0.25
CA ALA A 51 24.21 -2.54 0.31
C ALA A 51 23.02 -3.03 1.14
N VAL A 52 22.80 -2.44 2.32
CA VAL A 52 21.64 -2.71 3.18
C VAL A 52 20.35 -2.36 2.45
N VAL A 53 20.27 -1.19 1.82
CA VAL A 53 19.12 -0.76 1.02
C VAL A 53 18.85 -1.74 -0.11
N THR A 54 19.88 -2.17 -0.84
CA THR A 54 19.73 -3.15 -1.94
C THR A 54 19.19 -4.47 -1.44
N ALA A 55 19.74 -5.01 -0.35
CA ALA A 55 19.26 -6.25 0.24
C ALA A 55 17.83 -6.11 0.79
N LEU A 56 17.48 -4.98 1.39
CA LEU A 56 16.13 -4.72 1.89
C LEU A 56 15.09 -4.64 0.77
N ARG A 57 15.48 -4.23 -0.44
CA ARG A 57 14.60 -4.22 -1.63
C ARG A 57 14.21 -5.62 -2.11
N GLU A 58 14.95 -6.66 -1.74
CA GLU A 58 14.59 -8.05 -2.03
C GLU A 58 13.31 -8.47 -1.28
N SER A 59 12.52 -9.39 -1.86
CA SER A 59 11.26 -9.83 -1.25
C SER A 59 11.50 -10.57 0.07
N SER A 60 10.68 -10.28 1.08
CA SER A 60 10.85 -10.80 2.43
C SER A 60 10.44 -12.27 2.63
N SER A 61 10.19 -13.02 1.55
CA SER A 61 9.82 -14.44 1.58
C SER A 61 10.93 -15.40 2.02
N GLN A 62 11.98 -14.91 2.70
CA GLN A 62 13.19 -15.62 3.10
C GLN A 62 13.61 -15.19 4.52
N VAL A 63 12.75 -15.37 5.52
CA VAL A 63 13.14 -15.19 6.93
C VAL A 63 12.81 -16.49 7.65
N ASP A 64 13.81 -17.06 8.30
CA ASP A 64 13.64 -18.32 9.02
C ASP A 64 12.78 -18.13 10.28
N PRO A 65 12.08 -19.19 10.73
CA PRO A 65 11.23 -19.14 11.92
C PRO A 65 11.99 -18.84 13.22
N GLU A 66 13.31 -19.06 13.24
CA GLU A 66 14.16 -18.91 14.42
C GLU A 66 14.42 -17.44 14.74
N THR A 67 14.59 -16.60 13.71
CA THR A 67 14.73 -15.14 13.85
C THR A 67 13.44 -14.48 14.35
N ALA A 68 12.27 -14.99 13.95
CA ALA A 68 10.97 -14.47 14.37
C ALA A 68 10.68 -14.67 15.88
N ALA A 69 11.18 -15.76 16.47
CA ALA A 69 10.96 -16.10 17.88
C ALA A 69 11.74 -15.20 18.86
N ALA A 70 12.82 -14.56 18.41
CA ALA A 70 13.68 -13.75 19.28
C ALA A 70 13.13 -12.36 19.63
N LEU A 71 12.02 -11.93 19.01
CA LEU A 71 11.51 -10.55 19.08
C LEU A 71 10.24 -10.35 19.95
N GLU A 72 9.69 -11.40 20.56
CA GLU A 72 8.40 -11.38 21.28
C GLU A 72 8.35 -10.55 22.59
N GLY A 73 9.39 -9.77 22.94
CA GLY A 73 9.52 -9.15 24.26
C GLY A 73 9.32 -7.63 24.40
N ARG A 74 9.01 -6.86 23.34
CA ARG A 74 9.12 -5.39 23.41
C ARG A 74 7.92 -4.64 22.81
N ALA A 75 6.92 -4.34 23.64
CA ALA A 75 5.84 -3.41 23.32
C ALA A 75 6.20 -1.96 23.75
N PRO A 76 6.00 -0.93 22.89
CA PRO A 76 6.15 0.47 23.29
C PRO A 76 4.89 1.02 23.96
N ALA A 77 5.07 2.09 24.76
CA ALA A 77 4.04 2.64 25.63
C ALA A 77 3.06 3.58 24.90
N GLU A 78 1.79 3.52 25.30
CA GLU A 78 0.60 4.15 24.70
C GLU A 78 0.65 5.69 24.53
N ALA A 79 1.59 6.36 25.20
CA ALA A 79 1.75 7.81 25.14
C ALA A 79 2.38 8.33 23.83
N GLU A 80 3.03 7.46 23.04
CA GLU A 80 3.73 7.85 21.80
C GLU A 80 2.79 7.99 20.59
N ILE A 81 1.56 7.47 20.68
CA ILE A 81 0.57 7.41 19.59
C ILE A 81 -0.06 8.79 19.27
N GLN A 82 0.02 9.77 20.19
CA GLN A 82 -0.83 10.97 20.13
C GLN A 82 -0.21 12.25 19.52
N LYS A 83 0.94 12.20 18.85
CA LYS A 83 1.65 13.44 18.40
C LYS A 83 1.91 13.60 16.90
N ILE A 84 1.18 12.92 16.01
CA ILE A 84 1.28 13.21 14.57
C ILE A 84 0.30 14.35 14.21
N ASP A 85 0.87 15.52 13.94
CA ASP A 85 0.16 16.73 13.50
C ASP A 85 -0.44 16.56 12.09
N LEU A 86 -1.77 16.40 12.05
CA LEU A 86 -2.60 16.23 10.85
C LEU A 86 -3.16 17.57 10.30
N ALA A 87 -2.66 18.72 10.77
CA ALA A 87 -3.42 19.98 10.68
C ALA A 87 -3.32 20.79 9.35
N SER A 88 -2.65 20.32 8.28
CA SER A 88 -2.49 21.14 7.07
C SER A 88 -2.93 20.52 5.73
N LEU A 89 -3.61 19.37 5.72
CA LEU A 89 -4.27 18.89 4.50
C LEU A 89 -5.78 19.05 4.69
N LYS A 90 -6.41 19.90 3.88
CA LYS A 90 -7.85 19.79 3.61
C LYS A 90 -8.09 18.47 2.86
N ILE A 91 -8.00 17.33 3.57
CA ILE A 91 -8.31 16.02 3.04
C ILE A 91 -9.82 16.02 2.81
N ASN A 92 -10.23 16.06 1.56
CA ASN A 92 -11.63 15.87 1.20
C ASN A 92 -12.06 14.51 1.73
N ALA A 93 -12.74 14.48 2.88
CA ALA A 93 -13.25 13.25 3.45
C ALA A 93 -14.21 12.60 2.44
N TRP A 94 -13.82 11.44 1.91
CA TRP A 94 -14.66 10.70 0.98
C TRP A 94 -16.02 10.34 1.63
N PRO A 95 -17.11 10.26 0.86
CA PRO A 95 -18.42 9.92 1.41
C PRO A 95 -18.40 8.51 2.00
N ARG A 96 -19.33 8.19 2.91
CA ARG A 96 -19.66 6.78 3.18
C ARG A 96 -20.20 6.14 1.91
N GLN A 97 -20.10 4.82 1.77
CA GLN A 97 -20.61 4.07 0.62
C GLN A 97 -22.08 4.38 0.34
N SER A 98 -22.90 4.59 1.37
CA SER A 98 -24.31 4.99 1.23
C SER A 98 -24.51 6.39 0.62
N GLY A 99 -23.53 7.29 0.76
CA GLY A 99 -23.55 8.66 0.22
C GLY A 99 -22.87 8.80 -1.15
N VAL A 100 -22.30 7.72 -1.71
CA VAL A 100 -21.61 7.74 -3.00
C VAL A 100 -22.48 8.28 -4.14
N PRO A 101 -23.77 7.88 -4.31
CA PRO A 101 -24.60 8.44 -5.38
C PRO A 101 -24.83 9.95 -5.26
N ALA A 102 -25.03 10.45 -4.04
CA ALA A 102 -25.23 11.88 -3.81
C ALA A 102 -23.95 12.70 -4.06
N PHE A 103 -22.78 12.14 -3.70
CA PHE A 103 -21.51 12.83 -3.82
C PHE A 103 -20.89 12.73 -5.23
N TYR A 104 -20.87 11.52 -5.81
CA TYR A 104 -20.26 11.19 -7.10
C TYR A 104 -21.27 11.04 -8.24
N GLY A 105 -22.56 11.24 -8.02
CA GLY A 105 -23.58 11.27 -9.08
C GLY A 105 -23.87 9.90 -9.69
N ALA A 106 -24.28 9.88 -10.96
CA ALA A 106 -24.60 8.65 -11.67
C ALA A 106 -23.34 7.82 -11.99
N VAL A 107 -23.48 6.50 -11.96
CA VAL A 107 -22.41 5.57 -12.36
C VAL A 107 -21.95 5.83 -13.79
N GLY A 108 -20.66 5.61 -14.07
CA GLY A 108 -20.06 5.75 -15.40
C GLY A 108 -19.96 7.19 -15.91
N THR A 109 -20.35 8.19 -15.13
CA THR A 109 -20.29 9.61 -15.53
C THR A 109 -19.09 10.32 -14.91
N ARG A 110 -18.74 11.50 -15.47
CA ARG A 110 -17.68 12.40 -14.95
C ARG A 110 -16.32 11.71 -14.75
N GLN A 111 -15.97 10.90 -15.73
CA GLN A 111 -14.70 10.20 -15.78
C GLN A 111 -13.63 11.09 -16.43
N THR A 112 -12.41 10.97 -15.93
CA THR A 112 -11.22 11.58 -16.51
C THR A 112 -10.09 10.54 -16.56
N ARG A 113 -8.98 10.89 -17.21
CA ARG A 113 -7.77 10.06 -17.28
C ARG A 113 -6.76 10.56 -16.26
N VAL A 114 -6.12 9.62 -15.56
CA VAL A 114 -5.00 9.88 -14.66
C VAL A 114 -3.77 9.17 -15.20
N ASP A 115 -2.68 9.91 -15.38
CA ASP A 115 -1.39 9.37 -15.79
C ASP A 115 -0.78 8.48 -14.71
N VAL A 116 -0.17 7.38 -15.13
CA VAL A 116 0.56 6.46 -14.26
C VAL A 116 2.06 6.72 -14.44
N PRO A 117 2.77 7.19 -13.40
CA PRO A 117 4.16 7.66 -13.51
C PRO A 117 5.21 6.54 -13.43
N PHE A 118 4.81 5.28 -13.61
CA PHE A 118 5.68 4.10 -13.61
C PHE A 118 5.11 3.03 -14.54
N ASP A 119 5.88 1.99 -14.82
CA ASP A 119 5.38 0.87 -15.62
C ASP A 119 4.25 0.14 -14.89
N PHE A 120 3.12 0.06 -15.57
CA PHE A 120 1.89 -0.50 -15.05
C PHE A 120 1.27 -1.36 -16.14
N PHE A 121 0.87 -2.58 -15.82
CA PHE A 121 0.47 -3.59 -16.81
C PHE A 121 -0.89 -4.17 -16.44
N LEU A 122 -1.70 -4.51 -17.45
CA LEU A 122 -2.94 -5.23 -17.20
C LEU A 122 -2.65 -6.56 -16.49
N SER A 123 -3.32 -6.84 -15.38
CA SER A 123 -3.13 -8.11 -14.66
C SER A 123 -3.55 -9.33 -15.50
N SER A 124 -4.53 -9.15 -16.40
CA SER A 124 -5.01 -10.17 -17.34
C SER A 124 -4.09 -10.37 -18.56
N ALA A 125 -3.25 -9.39 -18.88
CA ALA A 125 -2.34 -9.40 -20.01
C ALA A 125 -1.07 -8.64 -19.62
N LYS A 126 -0.21 -9.28 -18.83
CA LYS A 126 0.94 -8.67 -18.12
C LYS A 126 2.01 -8.03 -19.02
N THR A 127 1.84 -8.10 -20.35
CA THR A 127 2.67 -7.44 -21.36
C THR A 127 2.04 -6.14 -21.89
N THR A 128 0.76 -5.90 -21.62
CA THR A 128 0.03 -4.71 -22.07
C THR A 128 0.19 -3.58 -21.07
N ARG A 129 1.00 -2.58 -21.45
CA ARG A 129 1.28 -1.40 -20.63
C ARG A 129 0.09 -0.44 -20.59
N VAL A 130 -0.27 0.01 -19.39
CA VAL A 130 -1.33 0.97 -19.08
C VAL A 130 -0.69 2.30 -18.72
N LYS A 131 -0.74 3.27 -19.63
CA LYS A 131 -0.17 4.61 -19.40
C LYS A 131 -1.09 5.51 -18.57
N THR A 132 -2.40 5.30 -18.69
CA THR A 132 -3.44 6.08 -18.01
C THR A 132 -4.56 5.18 -17.53
N ILE A 133 -5.11 5.49 -16.36
CA ILE A 133 -6.31 4.84 -15.80
C ILE A 133 -7.51 5.79 -15.85
N THR A 134 -8.72 5.24 -15.89
CA THR A 134 -9.96 6.03 -15.88
C THR A 134 -10.50 6.12 -14.45
N LEU A 135 -10.75 7.32 -13.95
CA LEU A 135 -11.29 7.58 -12.61
C LEU A 135 -12.29 8.74 -12.64
N HIS A 136 -13.09 8.90 -11.60
CA HIS A 136 -13.95 10.07 -11.42
C HIS A 136 -13.11 11.34 -11.28
N GLU A 137 -13.53 12.45 -11.90
CA GLU A 137 -12.79 13.73 -11.88
C GLU A 137 -12.44 14.22 -10.47
N LYS A 138 -13.38 14.09 -9.51
CA LYS A 138 -13.19 14.42 -8.09
C LYS A 138 -12.03 13.69 -7.39
N VAL A 139 -11.67 12.49 -7.83
CA VAL A 139 -10.62 11.69 -7.19
C VAL A 139 -9.30 11.70 -7.96
N ALA A 140 -9.29 12.26 -9.18
CA ALA A 140 -8.18 12.20 -10.10
C ALA A 140 -6.89 12.83 -9.55
N ALA A 141 -6.98 14.03 -9.00
CA ALA A 141 -5.83 14.73 -8.42
C ALA A 141 -5.26 13.98 -7.19
N SER A 142 -6.14 13.37 -6.38
CA SER A 142 -5.74 12.58 -5.23
C SER A 142 -5.02 11.29 -5.66
N ALA A 143 -5.62 10.51 -6.57
CA ALA A 143 -4.99 9.31 -7.11
C ALA A 143 -3.63 9.60 -7.78
N SER A 144 -3.51 10.73 -8.50
CA SER A 144 -2.25 11.14 -9.12
C SER A 144 -1.12 11.32 -8.08
N ARG A 145 -1.39 12.00 -6.96
CA ARG A 145 -0.41 12.16 -5.87
C ARG A 145 -0.04 10.82 -5.22
N VAL A 146 -1.01 9.92 -5.04
CA VAL A 146 -0.72 8.57 -4.52
C VAL A 146 0.19 7.81 -5.47
N LEU A 147 -0.13 7.78 -6.77
CA LEU A 147 0.68 7.07 -7.78
C LEU A 147 2.09 7.66 -7.88
N GLN A 148 2.25 8.98 -7.81
CA GLN A 148 3.57 9.62 -7.72
C GLN A 148 4.33 9.22 -6.45
N THR A 149 3.64 9.17 -5.31
CA THR A 149 4.23 8.72 -4.04
C THR A 149 4.71 7.26 -4.14
N ILE A 150 3.91 6.36 -4.73
CA ILE A 150 4.28 4.97 -4.98
C ILE A 150 5.49 4.89 -5.92
N ALA A 151 5.52 5.74 -6.97
CA ALA A 151 6.63 5.81 -7.91
C ALA A 151 7.97 6.16 -7.23
N ALA A 152 7.92 7.12 -6.31
CA ALA A 152 9.08 7.59 -5.55
C ALA A 152 9.47 6.64 -4.41
N THR A 153 8.51 5.92 -3.82
CA THR A 153 8.73 5.05 -2.65
C THR A 153 9.36 3.72 -3.06
N TYR A 154 8.97 3.16 -4.20
CA TYR A 154 9.42 1.86 -4.66
C TYR A 154 10.29 2.00 -5.91
N SER A 155 11.30 1.16 -6.07
CA SER A 155 11.97 0.96 -7.36
C SER A 155 11.06 0.22 -8.34
N ALA A 156 11.43 0.18 -9.63
CA ALA A 156 10.71 -0.61 -10.63
C ALA A 156 10.73 -2.12 -10.31
N ALA A 157 11.86 -2.63 -9.81
CA ALA A 157 12.01 -4.01 -9.40
C ALA A 157 11.11 -4.35 -8.21
N GLU A 158 11.04 -3.48 -7.19
CA GLU A 158 10.14 -3.67 -6.06
C GLU A 158 8.67 -3.66 -6.49
N ARG A 159 8.24 -2.67 -7.29
CA ARG A 159 6.85 -2.65 -7.78
C ARG A 159 6.47 -3.95 -8.46
N LYS A 160 7.35 -4.49 -9.30
CA LYS A 160 7.16 -5.78 -9.97
C LYS A 160 7.10 -6.96 -9.00
N ALA A 161 8.02 -7.04 -8.04
CA ALA A 161 8.05 -8.12 -7.06
C ALA A 161 6.79 -8.13 -6.17
N LEU A 162 6.38 -6.94 -5.74
CA LEU A 162 5.21 -6.71 -4.89
C LEU A 162 3.88 -6.80 -5.67
N GLY A 163 3.89 -6.70 -7.01
CA GLY A 163 2.70 -6.66 -7.85
C GLY A 163 2.00 -5.30 -7.90
N LEU A 164 2.66 -4.24 -7.41
CA LEU A 164 2.14 -2.87 -7.47
C LEU A 164 2.11 -2.33 -8.91
N ASP A 165 2.80 -3.01 -9.84
CA ASP A 165 2.76 -2.75 -11.27
C ASP A 165 1.62 -3.51 -12.01
N LEU A 166 0.78 -4.28 -11.32
CA LEU A 166 -0.30 -5.07 -11.93
C LEU A 166 -1.67 -4.43 -11.70
N PHE A 167 -2.26 -3.93 -12.77
CA PHE A 167 -3.56 -3.25 -12.80
C PHE A 167 -4.72 -4.22 -12.97
N GLY A 168 -5.59 -4.32 -11.96
CA GLY A 168 -6.83 -5.11 -11.99
C GLY A 168 -8.04 -4.36 -12.56
N GLY A 169 -7.98 -3.02 -12.64
CA GLY A 169 -9.04 -2.18 -13.18
C GLY A 169 -9.38 -1.00 -12.27
N SER A 170 -10.04 0.02 -12.84
CA SER A 170 -10.49 1.21 -12.09
C SER A 170 -11.91 1.70 -12.43
N LEU A 171 -12.50 1.19 -13.51
CA LEU A 171 -13.88 1.50 -13.91
C LEU A 171 -14.54 0.24 -14.45
N ALA A 172 -15.65 -0.15 -13.82
CA ALA A 172 -16.54 -1.21 -14.29
C ALA A 172 -17.97 -0.90 -13.80
N VAL A 173 -18.82 -0.46 -14.73
CA VAL A 173 -20.23 -0.13 -14.43
C VAL A 173 -21.04 -1.42 -14.34
N ARG A 174 -21.24 -1.92 -13.11
CA ARG A 174 -21.90 -3.19 -12.84
C ARG A 174 -22.49 -3.26 -11.43
N ARG A 175 -23.56 -4.03 -11.28
CA ARG A 175 -24.05 -4.42 -9.96
C ARG A 175 -23.10 -5.42 -9.31
N MET A 176 -23.04 -5.41 -7.99
CA MET A 176 -22.32 -6.42 -7.21
C MET A 176 -22.97 -7.79 -7.40
N ARG A 177 -22.15 -8.85 -7.43
CA ARG A 177 -22.66 -10.22 -7.60
C ARG A 177 -23.55 -10.58 -6.40
N GLY A 178 -24.78 -11.05 -6.69
CA GLY A 178 -25.73 -11.47 -5.66
C GLY A 178 -26.46 -10.34 -4.94
N GLY A 179 -26.41 -9.10 -5.45
CA GLY A 179 -27.11 -7.97 -4.86
C GLY A 179 -27.51 -6.91 -5.87
N SER A 180 -28.24 -5.90 -5.38
CA SER A 180 -28.66 -4.74 -6.17
C SER A 180 -27.75 -3.52 -5.95
N SER A 181 -26.74 -3.57 -5.08
CA SER A 181 -25.81 -2.46 -4.92
C SER A 181 -24.88 -2.32 -6.13
N TRP A 182 -24.56 -1.09 -6.52
CA TRP A 182 -23.51 -0.83 -7.52
C TRP A 182 -22.13 -1.04 -6.91
N SER A 183 -21.19 -1.56 -7.72
CA SER A 183 -19.78 -1.64 -7.32
C SER A 183 -19.17 -0.25 -7.16
N MET A 184 -18.20 -0.06 -6.27
CA MET A 184 -17.45 1.21 -6.18
C MET A 184 -16.69 1.52 -7.48
N HIS A 185 -16.27 0.48 -8.21
CA HIS A 185 -15.73 0.61 -9.57
C HIS A 185 -16.71 1.26 -10.55
N SER A 186 -18.03 1.23 -10.29
CA SER A 186 -19.01 1.81 -11.20
C SER A 186 -18.99 3.34 -11.23
N TRP A 187 -18.39 3.99 -10.24
CA TRP A 187 -18.19 5.44 -10.25
C TRP A 187 -16.78 5.84 -10.70
N GLY A 188 -15.86 4.91 -10.93
CA GLY A 188 -14.45 5.24 -11.16
C GLY A 188 -13.75 5.75 -9.90
N ILE A 189 -14.15 5.26 -8.72
CA ILE A 189 -13.61 5.68 -7.42
C ILE A 189 -12.90 4.53 -6.69
N ALA A 190 -12.58 3.47 -7.40
CA ALA A 190 -11.87 2.32 -6.86
C ALA A 190 -10.82 1.83 -7.85
N ILE A 191 -9.79 1.16 -7.33
CA ILE A 191 -8.70 0.61 -8.12
C ILE A 191 -8.35 -0.76 -7.53
N ASP A 192 -8.15 -1.75 -8.41
CA ASP A 192 -7.68 -3.08 -8.01
C ASP A 192 -6.21 -3.27 -8.44
N PHE A 193 -5.41 -3.85 -7.56
CA PHE A 193 -3.99 -4.18 -7.78
C PHE A 193 -3.75 -5.68 -7.57
N ASP A 194 -3.00 -6.30 -8.49
CA ASP A 194 -2.57 -7.71 -8.39
C ASP A 194 -3.68 -8.70 -7.96
N PRO A 195 -4.78 -8.79 -8.72
CA PRO A 195 -5.95 -9.59 -8.33
C PRO A 195 -5.66 -11.09 -8.20
N GLU A 196 -4.63 -11.61 -8.88
CA GLU A 196 -4.26 -13.03 -8.85
C GLU A 196 -3.76 -13.46 -7.46
N ARG A 197 -2.95 -12.62 -6.80
CA ARG A 197 -2.37 -12.88 -5.48
C ARG A 197 -3.13 -12.21 -4.32
N ASN A 198 -4.28 -11.61 -4.60
CA ASN A 198 -5.09 -10.85 -3.63
C ASN A 198 -6.60 -11.05 -3.84
N GLN A 199 -7.02 -12.30 -4.09
CA GLN A 199 -8.39 -12.62 -4.46
C GLN A 199 -9.41 -12.12 -3.43
N LEU A 200 -10.61 -11.76 -3.90
CA LEU A 200 -11.69 -11.12 -3.13
C LEU A 200 -11.94 -11.68 -1.71
N LYS A 201 -11.82 -13.00 -1.51
CA LYS A 201 -12.09 -13.67 -0.22
C LYS A 201 -10.84 -13.96 0.60
N TRP A 202 -9.66 -13.58 0.12
CA TRP A 202 -8.40 -13.81 0.83
C TRP A 202 -8.19 -12.72 1.87
N GLY A 203 -7.99 -13.15 3.11
CA GLY A 203 -7.49 -12.29 4.19
C GLY A 203 -5.96 -12.29 4.24
N ALA A 204 -5.41 -11.61 5.24
CA ALA A 204 -3.99 -11.33 5.39
C ALA A 204 -3.07 -12.56 5.23
N PRO A 205 -3.36 -13.74 5.82
CA PRO A 205 -2.45 -14.89 5.66
C PRO A 205 -2.23 -15.37 4.22
N LYS A 206 -3.10 -14.97 3.27
CA LYS A 206 -3.01 -15.39 1.86
C LYS A 206 -2.74 -14.22 0.91
N ALA A 207 -3.16 -13.01 1.28
CA ALA A 207 -3.11 -11.85 0.40
C ALA A 207 -1.69 -11.25 0.34
N ARG A 208 -1.11 -11.19 -0.86
CA ARG A 208 0.23 -10.63 -1.07
C ARG A 208 0.38 -9.21 -0.53
N LEU A 209 -0.62 -8.36 -0.76
CA LEU A 209 -0.60 -6.95 -0.35
C LEU A 209 -0.89 -6.76 1.14
N SER A 210 -1.08 -7.82 1.92
CA SER A 210 -1.20 -7.70 3.37
C SER A 210 0.15 -7.63 4.11
N HIS A 211 1.25 -8.00 3.43
CA HIS A 211 2.58 -8.05 4.02
C HIS A 211 3.10 -6.63 4.31
N ASP A 212 4.01 -6.52 5.29
CA ASP A 212 4.49 -5.22 5.76
C ASP A 212 5.28 -4.42 4.71
N ASP A 213 5.84 -5.09 3.69
CA ASP A 213 6.52 -4.43 2.57
C ASP A 213 5.54 -3.69 1.62
N ALA A 214 4.24 -3.99 1.71
CA ALA A 214 3.17 -3.24 1.06
C ALA A 214 2.57 -2.13 1.93
N LEU A 215 2.99 -1.99 3.20
CA LEU A 215 2.47 -0.94 4.09
C LEU A 215 2.71 0.49 3.56
N PRO A 216 3.87 0.82 2.93
CA PRO A 216 4.07 2.13 2.32
C PRO A 216 3.10 2.44 1.18
N PHE A 217 2.78 1.43 0.35
CA PHE A 217 1.75 1.53 -0.66
C PHE A 217 0.39 1.89 -0.05
N TRP A 218 -0.01 1.22 1.02
CA TRP A 218 -1.28 1.51 1.68
C TRP A 218 -1.33 2.87 2.34
N ARG A 219 -0.25 3.27 3.03
CA ARG A 219 -0.15 4.59 3.65
C ARG A 219 -0.24 5.73 2.65
N ALA A 220 0.25 5.53 1.42
CA ALA A 220 0.09 6.51 0.36
C ALA A 220 -1.39 6.75 0.01
N TRP A 221 -2.19 5.67 -0.07
CA TRP A 221 -3.64 5.76 -0.26
C TRP A 221 -4.36 6.37 0.96
N GLU A 222 -4.04 5.89 2.15
CA GLU A 222 -4.66 6.32 3.42
C GLU A 222 -4.40 7.80 3.73
N ALA A 223 -3.20 8.33 3.41
CA ALA A 223 -2.87 9.74 3.54
C ALA A 223 -3.75 10.66 2.68
N GLU A 224 -4.31 10.10 1.61
CA GLU A 224 -5.25 10.75 0.70
C GLU A 224 -6.72 10.38 1.01
N GLY A 225 -6.95 9.75 2.17
CA GLY A 225 -8.26 9.37 2.69
C GLY A 225 -8.87 8.10 2.08
N TRP A 226 -8.19 7.45 1.14
CA TRP A 226 -8.69 6.23 0.51
C TRP A 226 -8.70 5.04 1.48
N LEU A 227 -9.64 4.13 1.28
CA LEU A 227 -9.86 2.98 2.15
C LEU A 227 -9.53 1.68 1.42
N SER A 228 -8.71 0.83 2.05
CA SER A 228 -8.54 -0.58 1.67
C SER A 228 -9.54 -1.44 2.44
N LEU A 229 -10.30 -2.28 1.73
CA LEU A 229 -11.14 -3.30 2.38
C LEU A 229 -10.31 -4.38 3.06
N GLY A 230 -9.15 -4.72 2.46
CA GLY A 230 -8.20 -5.67 3.04
C GLY A 230 -7.76 -5.23 4.43
N ARG A 231 -7.35 -3.97 4.57
CA ARG A 231 -6.89 -3.44 5.87
C ARG A 231 -8.03 -3.19 6.86
N ALA A 232 -9.18 -2.73 6.38
CA ALA A 232 -10.30 -2.39 7.26
C ALA A 232 -11.13 -3.59 7.71
N ARG A 233 -11.16 -4.66 6.92
CA ARG A 233 -12.09 -5.80 7.10
C ARG A 233 -11.46 -7.18 6.84
N ASN A 234 -10.17 -7.26 6.51
CA ASN A 234 -9.45 -8.50 6.27
C ASN A 234 -9.98 -9.33 5.09
N TYR A 235 -10.41 -8.67 4.01
CA TYR A 235 -10.76 -9.30 2.74
C TYR A 235 -10.56 -8.30 1.58
N ASP A 236 -10.35 -8.77 0.35
CA ASP A 236 -10.22 -7.91 -0.84
C ASP A 236 -9.02 -6.95 -0.77
N PHE A 237 -7.83 -7.49 -0.47
CA PHE A 237 -6.58 -6.72 -0.42
C PHE A 237 -6.13 -6.15 -1.77
N MET A 238 -6.72 -6.56 -2.89
CA MET A 238 -6.47 -5.90 -4.18
C MET A 238 -7.11 -4.51 -4.23
N HIS A 239 -8.16 -4.27 -3.43
CA HIS A 239 -9.09 -3.17 -3.60
C HIS A 239 -8.76 -1.95 -2.73
N VAL A 240 -8.77 -0.77 -3.36
CA VAL A 240 -8.77 0.53 -2.69
C VAL A 240 -9.88 1.41 -3.23
N GLN A 241 -10.57 2.16 -2.37
CA GLN A 241 -11.72 2.99 -2.75
C GLN A 241 -11.70 4.39 -2.09
N ALA A 242 -12.11 5.40 -2.84
CA ALA A 242 -12.41 6.74 -2.35
C ALA A 242 -13.85 6.82 -1.79
N ALA A 243 -14.14 5.91 -0.86
CA ALA A 243 -15.38 5.86 -0.08
C ALA A 243 -15.11 5.15 1.27
N ARG A 244 -15.81 5.57 2.32
CA ARG A 244 -15.75 4.94 3.64
C ARG A 244 -16.87 3.91 3.81
N LEU A 245 -16.70 2.98 4.74
CA LEU A 245 -17.74 2.02 5.12
C LEU A 245 -18.92 2.69 5.82
#